data_AF-A0A072TP25-F1
#
_entry.id   AF-A0A072TP25-F1
#
_cell.length_a   1.000
_cell.length_b   1.000
_cell.length_c   1.000
_cell.angle_alpha   90.00
_cell.angle_beta   90.00
_cell.angle_gamma   90.00
#
_symmetry.space_group_name_H-M   'P 1'
#
loop_
_entity.id
_entity.type
_entity.pdbx_description
1 polymer ?
#
loop_
_entity_poly.entity_id
_entity_poly.type
_entity_poly.pdbx_seq_one_letter_code
_entity_poly.pdbx_strand_id
1 'polypeptide(L)'
;SLKYTSGLAVALAIVFLVITAGITFVKLFNGSIDSPRLLPNITDMTSIWNLFTAVPVLVTAFVCHYNVHTIDNELGDSSPIQPVISASLVLCSSIYILTALFGFLLFGESTLDDVLANFDTDLGIPYSNILNDVVRISYALHLMLVFPVIFFSLRFNLDDLVFPSASSLELDNWSIWDVFQFTGATATVCLGFIFPAAIALRDPQSIATKKDKILSIVMIILAVFSNIVAIYSDADALFRKHQSKSN
;
A
#
# COMPACT_ATOMS: atom_id res chain seq x y z
N SER A 1 10.18 19.09 11.25
CA SER A 1 10.24 19.17 9.77
C SER A 1 10.00 17.79 9.22
N LEU A 2 9.11 17.69 8.21
CA LEU A 2 8.62 16.43 7.65
C LEU A 2 9.75 15.57 7.04
N LYS A 3 10.80 16.24 6.53
CA LYS A 3 12.01 15.64 5.94
C LYS A 3 12.70 14.62 6.86
N TYR A 4 12.82 14.91 8.16
CA TYR A 4 13.46 14.00 9.12
C TYR A 4 12.60 12.79 9.47
N THR A 5 11.29 13.00 9.70
CA THR A 5 10.33 11.93 10.00
C THR A 5 10.20 10.96 8.82
N SER A 6 10.07 11.50 7.60
CA SER A 6 10.01 10.72 6.37
C SER A 6 11.30 9.94 6.10
N GLY A 7 12.47 10.60 6.21
CA GLY A 7 13.78 9.95 6.06
C GLY A 7 14.01 8.81 7.06
N LEU A 8 13.60 9.00 8.32
CA LEU A 8 13.68 7.96 9.35
C LEU A 8 12.72 6.79 9.07
N ALA A 9 11.48 7.06 8.63
CA ALA A 9 10.53 6.03 8.24
C ALA A 9 11.04 5.17 7.07
N VAL A 10 11.63 5.79 6.04
CA VAL A 10 12.27 5.08 4.92
C VAL A 10 13.49 4.27 5.38
N ALA A 11 14.32 4.80 6.28
CA ALA A 11 15.45 4.07 6.83
C ALA A 11 15.01 2.80 7.58
N LEU A 12 13.94 2.86 8.37
CA LEU A 12 13.36 1.70 9.07
C LEU A 12 12.79 0.65 8.10
N ALA A 13 12.17 1.08 6.99
CA ALA A 13 11.72 0.16 5.95
C ALA A 13 12.91 -0.56 5.26
N ILE A 14 14.02 0.15 5.02
CA ILE A 14 15.25 -0.45 4.49
C ILE A 14 15.88 -1.42 5.51
N VAL A 15 15.88 -1.10 6.80
CA VAL A 15 16.35 -2.02 7.87
C VAL A 15 15.52 -3.31 7.88
N PHE A 16 14.19 -3.21 7.84
CA PHE A 16 13.30 -4.38 7.73
C PHE A 16 13.58 -5.22 6.48
N LEU A 17 13.79 -4.57 5.33
CA LEU A 17 14.13 -5.24 4.08
C LEU A 17 15.46 -6.00 4.17
N VAL A 18 16.51 -5.36 4.72
CA VAL A 18 17.84 -5.96 4.88
C VAL A 18 17.81 -7.15 5.85
N ILE A 19 17.06 -7.05 6.96
CA ILE A 19 16.88 -8.16 7.90
C ILE A 19 16.17 -9.33 7.22
N THR A 20 15.03 -9.08 6.56
CA THR A 20 14.25 -10.11 5.85
C THR A 20 15.09 -10.79 4.76
N ALA A 21 15.81 -10.01 3.94
CA ALA A 21 16.72 -10.54 2.92
C ALA A 21 17.86 -11.38 3.53
N GLY A 22 18.44 -10.95 4.65
CA GLY A 22 19.49 -11.68 5.36
C GLY A 22 19.01 -13.02 5.92
N ILE A 23 17.82 -13.04 6.55
CA ILE A 23 17.17 -14.27 7.04
C ILE A 23 16.90 -15.23 5.87
N THR A 24 16.35 -14.71 4.77
CA THR A 24 16.07 -15.48 3.55
C THR A 24 17.36 -16.11 3.00
N PHE A 25 18.45 -15.33 2.92
CA PHE A 25 19.75 -15.82 2.45
C PHE A 25 20.27 -16.93 3.38
N VAL A 26 20.28 -16.74 4.70
CA VAL A 26 20.73 -17.76 5.66
C VAL A 26 19.94 -19.07 5.52
N LYS A 27 18.60 -19.01 5.45
CA LYS A 27 17.78 -20.21 5.22
C LYS A 27 18.05 -20.88 3.87
N LEU A 28 18.30 -20.09 2.82
CA LEU A 28 18.60 -20.59 1.48
C LEU A 28 19.92 -21.39 1.46
N PHE A 29 20.97 -20.90 2.12
CA PHE A 29 22.24 -21.64 2.25
C PHE A 29 22.12 -22.89 3.12
N ASN A 30 21.26 -22.85 4.15
CA ASN A 30 20.99 -24.02 4.99
C ASN A 30 20.05 -25.04 4.32
N GLY A 31 19.58 -24.79 3.08
CA GLY A 31 18.64 -25.67 2.38
C GLY A 31 17.29 -25.83 3.09
N SER A 32 16.93 -24.90 3.97
CA SER A 32 15.74 -24.96 4.84
C SER A 32 14.54 -24.18 4.28
N ILE A 33 14.58 -23.83 2.99
CA ILE A 33 13.48 -23.18 2.27
C ILE A 33 12.85 -24.22 1.34
N ASP A 34 11.58 -24.53 1.58
CA ASP A 34 10.75 -25.25 0.60
C ASP A 34 10.63 -24.42 -0.68
N SER A 35 10.85 -25.04 -1.84
CA SER A 35 10.87 -24.33 -3.13
C SER A 35 9.54 -23.61 -3.40
N PRO A 36 9.48 -22.27 -3.35
CA PRO A 36 8.22 -21.55 -3.38
C PRO A 36 7.68 -21.46 -4.80
N ARG A 37 6.35 -21.54 -4.95
CA ARG A 37 5.71 -21.51 -6.27
C ARG A 37 5.61 -20.06 -6.76
N LEU A 38 6.50 -19.68 -7.67
CA LEU A 38 6.52 -18.35 -8.30
C LEU A 38 5.27 -18.01 -9.15
N LEU A 39 4.40 -18.99 -9.43
CA LEU A 39 3.18 -18.81 -10.23
C LEU A 39 1.95 -19.30 -9.45
N PRO A 40 0.83 -18.54 -9.46
CA PRO A 40 -0.38 -18.90 -8.73
C PRO A 40 -1.00 -20.19 -9.29
N ASN A 41 -1.56 -21.01 -8.40
CA ASN A 41 -2.22 -22.24 -8.77
C ASN A 41 -3.65 -21.95 -9.26
N ILE A 42 -3.84 -21.78 -10.57
CA ILE A 42 -5.16 -21.52 -11.16
C ILE A 42 -5.96 -22.83 -11.25
N THR A 43 -6.49 -23.30 -10.12
CA THR A 43 -7.35 -24.49 -10.05
C THR A 43 -8.81 -24.20 -10.36
N ASP A 44 -9.26 -22.96 -10.12
CA ASP A 44 -10.67 -22.59 -10.23
C ASP A 44 -10.85 -21.09 -10.58
N MET A 45 -12.03 -20.69 -11.07
CA MET A 45 -12.31 -19.30 -11.45
C MET A 45 -12.31 -18.34 -10.25
N THR A 46 -12.61 -18.85 -9.06
CA THR A 46 -12.50 -18.11 -7.78
C THR A 46 -11.06 -17.66 -7.49
N SER A 47 -10.05 -18.44 -7.87
CA SER A 47 -8.64 -18.07 -7.71
C SER A 47 -8.25 -16.84 -8.54
N ILE A 48 -8.91 -16.62 -9.69
CA ILE A 48 -8.70 -15.43 -10.52
C ILE A 48 -9.34 -14.20 -9.85
N TRP A 49 -10.52 -14.33 -9.26
CA TRP A 49 -11.15 -13.25 -8.50
C TRP A 49 -10.34 -12.84 -7.27
N ASN A 50 -9.76 -13.82 -6.55
CA ASN A 50 -8.86 -13.54 -5.44
C ASN A 50 -7.60 -12.76 -5.88
N LEU A 51 -7.08 -12.97 -7.09
CA LEU A 51 -5.95 -12.15 -7.60
C LEU A 51 -6.32 -10.66 -7.73
N PHE A 52 -7.58 -10.33 -8.00
CA PHE A 52 -8.03 -8.94 -8.07
C PHE A 52 -8.15 -8.25 -6.71
N THR A 53 -8.21 -8.97 -5.58
CA THR A 53 -8.22 -8.33 -4.24
C THR A 53 -6.90 -7.65 -3.90
N ALA A 54 -5.81 -8.03 -4.57
CA ALA A 54 -4.53 -7.32 -4.50
C ALA A 54 -4.55 -5.95 -5.19
N VAL A 55 -5.50 -5.67 -6.10
CA VAL A 55 -5.54 -4.39 -6.84
C VAL A 55 -5.84 -3.19 -5.92
N PRO A 56 -6.88 -3.20 -5.06
CA PRO A 56 -7.07 -2.16 -4.04
C PRO A 56 -5.85 -1.93 -3.15
N VAL A 57 -5.15 -3.00 -2.76
CA VAL A 57 -3.96 -2.94 -1.90
C VAL A 57 -2.80 -2.26 -2.62
N LEU A 58 -2.50 -2.65 -3.86
CA LEU A 58 -1.47 -2.03 -4.69
C LEU A 58 -1.79 -0.55 -4.99
N VAL A 59 -3.04 -0.25 -5.33
CA VAL A 59 -3.51 1.14 -5.54
C VAL A 59 -3.30 1.99 -4.28
N THR A 60 -3.53 1.42 -3.10
CA THR A 60 -3.33 2.11 -1.82
C THR A 60 -1.85 2.23 -1.46
N ALA A 61 -1.03 1.22 -1.73
CA ALA A 61 0.42 1.29 -1.50
C ALA A 61 1.08 2.43 -2.31
N PHE A 62 0.59 2.69 -3.53
CA PHE A 62 1.08 3.78 -4.38
C PHE A 62 0.32 5.12 -4.20
N VAL A 63 -0.43 5.32 -3.10
CA VAL A 63 -1.15 6.58 -2.85
C VAL A 63 -0.22 7.69 -2.33
N CYS A 64 0.48 8.36 -3.24
CA CYS A 64 1.30 9.55 -2.93
C CYS A 64 0.67 10.88 -3.39
N HIS A 65 -0.39 10.84 -4.19
CA HIS A 65 -0.96 11.99 -4.92
C HIS A 65 -1.35 13.17 -4.02
N TYR A 66 -1.92 12.93 -2.83
CA TYR A 66 -2.31 13.99 -1.89
C TYR A 66 -1.12 14.74 -1.26
N ASN A 67 0.09 14.18 -1.31
CA ASN A 67 1.31 14.83 -0.82
C ASN A 67 1.99 15.73 -1.86
N VAL A 68 1.51 15.76 -3.11
CA VAL A 68 2.20 16.49 -4.21
C VAL A 68 2.34 17.98 -3.90
N HIS A 69 1.29 18.61 -3.36
CA HIS A 69 1.31 20.02 -2.98
C HIS A 69 2.18 20.30 -1.75
N THR A 70 2.25 19.36 -0.80
CA THR A 70 3.16 19.46 0.35
C THR A 70 4.63 19.36 -0.08
N ILE A 71 4.93 18.48 -1.05
CA ILE A 71 6.27 18.33 -1.63
C ILE A 71 6.67 19.60 -2.39
N ASP A 72 5.78 20.16 -3.21
CA ASP A 72 5.99 21.42 -3.94
C ASP A 72 6.30 22.59 -2.99
N ASN A 73 5.47 22.78 -1.95
CA ASN A 73 5.64 23.82 -0.94
C ASN A 73 6.93 23.66 -0.10
N GLU A 74 7.41 22.43 0.11
CA GLU A 74 8.63 22.11 0.87
C GLU A 74 9.91 22.12 -0.02
N LEU A 75 9.75 22.14 -1.35
CA LEU A 75 10.80 22.39 -2.36
C LEU A 75 11.02 23.89 -2.61
N GLY A 76 9.95 24.69 -2.63
CA GLY A 76 9.98 26.15 -2.84
C GLY A 76 10.23 26.60 -4.28
N ASP A 77 10.84 25.75 -5.11
CA ASP A 77 10.87 25.84 -6.57
C ASP A 77 10.26 24.55 -7.14
N SER A 78 9.25 24.71 -8.01
CA SER A 78 8.55 23.59 -8.65
C SER A 78 9.34 22.95 -9.81
N SER A 79 10.42 23.59 -10.29
CA SER A 79 11.25 23.09 -11.40
C SER A 79 11.72 21.62 -11.23
N PRO A 80 12.27 21.19 -10.07
CA PRO A 80 12.67 19.80 -9.84
C PRO A 80 11.55 18.82 -9.41
N ILE A 81 10.27 19.21 -9.39
CA ILE A 81 9.22 18.36 -8.78
C ILE A 81 9.05 17.00 -9.48
N GLN A 82 9.11 16.96 -10.81
CA GLN A 82 8.97 15.73 -11.60
C GLN A 82 10.08 14.69 -11.33
N PRO A 83 11.39 15.02 -11.41
CA PRO A 83 12.44 14.05 -11.09
C PRO A 83 12.43 13.62 -9.61
N VAL A 84 12.04 14.50 -8.67
CA VAL A 84 11.87 14.14 -7.25
C VAL A 84 10.77 13.09 -7.06
N ILE A 85 9.61 13.27 -7.67
CA ILE A 85 8.50 12.30 -7.61
C ILE A 85 8.90 10.98 -8.29
N SER A 86 9.52 11.05 -9.47
CA SER A 86 9.97 9.86 -10.21
C SER A 86 10.98 9.03 -9.41
N ALA A 87 12.01 9.67 -8.84
CA ALA A 87 13.00 8.99 -8.00
C ALA A 87 12.36 8.36 -6.75
N SER A 88 11.38 9.06 -6.15
CA SER A 88 10.65 8.57 -4.97
C SER A 88 9.77 7.36 -5.30
N LEU A 89 9.10 7.36 -6.46
CA LEU A 89 8.32 6.21 -6.95
C LEU A 89 9.20 5.01 -7.28
N VAL A 90 10.37 5.21 -7.90
CA VAL A 90 11.34 4.14 -8.18
C VAL A 90 11.86 3.53 -6.87
N LEU A 91 12.23 4.36 -5.90
CA LEU A 91 12.67 3.89 -4.58
C LEU A 91 11.57 3.08 -3.88
N CYS A 92 10.35 3.62 -3.81
CA CYS A 92 9.20 2.96 -3.20
C CYS A 92 8.89 1.61 -3.87
N SER A 93 8.81 1.59 -5.21
CA SER A 93 8.59 0.37 -6.00
C SER A 93 9.66 -0.67 -5.74
N SER A 94 10.94 -0.27 -5.63
CA SER A 94 12.03 -1.20 -5.35
C SER A 94 11.91 -1.83 -3.96
N ILE A 95 11.54 -1.05 -2.94
CA ILE A 95 11.32 -1.55 -1.58
C ILE A 95 10.15 -2.53 -1.56
N TYR A 96 9.02 -2.22 -2.20
CA TYR A 96 7.87 -3.13 -2.26
C TYR A 96 8.17 -4.43 -3.00
N ILE A 97 8.81 -4.36 -4.19
CA ILE A 97 9.15 -5.56 -4.98
C ILE A 97 10.15 -6.45 -4.21
N LEU A 98 11.19 -5.87 -3.62
CA LEU A 98 12.18 -6.64 -2.86
C LEU A 98 11.59 -7.21 -1.57
N THR A 99 10.72 -6.47 -0.87
CA THR A 99 10.03 -6.95 0.34
C THR A 99 9.10 -8.10 0.02
N ALA A 100 8.28 -7.98 -1.03
CA ALA A 100 7.40 -9.06 -1.48
C ALA A 100 8.20 -10.29 -1.93
N LEU A 101 9.29 -10.09 -2.68
CA LEU A 101 10.17 -11.17 -3.13
C LEU A 101 10.82 -11.91 -1.95
N PHE A 102 11.49 -11.21 -1.04
CA PHE A 102 12.17 -11.88 0.08
C PHE A 102 11.18 -12.44 1.10
N GLY A 103 10.07 -11.76 1.38
CA GLY A 103 9.00 -12.30 2.24
C GLY A 103 8.39 -13.59 1.68
N PHE A 104 8.06 -13.61 0.39
CA PHE A 104 7.53 -14.82 -0.25
C PHE A 104 8.58 -15.94 -0.37
N LEU A 105 9.86 -15.61 -0.59
CA LEU A 105 10.95 -16.60 -0.52
C LEU A 105 11.16 -17.14 0.90
N LEU A 106 10.86 -16.36 1.95
CA LEU A 106 11.06 -16.74 3.35
C LEU A 106 9.94 -17.62 3.92
N PHE A 107 8.69 -17.37 3.53
CA PHE A 107 7.51 -18.04 4.07
C PHE A 107 6.74 -18.91 3.06
N GLY A 108 6.94 -18.70 1.75
CA GLY A 108 6.31 -19.48 0.68
C GLY A 108 4.77 -19.49 0.80
N GLU A 109 4.19 -20.68 0.65
CA GLU A 109 2.73 -20.90 0.80
C GLU A 109 2.22 -20.67 2.24
N SER A 110 3.10 -20.51 3.23
CA SER A 110 2.73 -20.19 4.63
C SER A 110 2.77 -18.68 4.93
N THR A 111 2.89 -17.83 3.91
CA THR A 111 2.77 -16.37 4.06
C THR A 111 1.35 -16.02 4.53
N LEU A 112 1.23 -15.27 5.62
CA LEU A 112 -0.03 -14.75 6.15
C LEU A 112 -0.41 -13.42 5.48
N ASP A 113 -1.69 -13.05 5.55
CA ASP A 113 -2.19 -11.75 5.03
C ASP A 113 -1.45 -10.55 5.68
N ASP A 114 -1.08 -10.69 6.97
CA ASP A 114 -0.07 -9.87 7.62
C ASP A 114 1.25 -10.65 7.73
N VAL A 115 2.18 -10.32 6.83
CA VAL A 115 3.53 -10.91 6.77
C VAL A 115 4.34 -10.67 8.06
N LEU A 116 3.98 -9.68 8.89
CA LEU A 116 4.65 -9.45 10.17
C LEU A 116 4.29 -10.52 11.20
N ALA A 117 3.06 -11.05 11.17
CA ALA A 117 2.64 -12.14 12.05
C ALA A 117 3.43 -13.44 11.80
N ASN A 118 4.00 -13.64 10.61
CA ASN A 118 4.92 -14.75 10.37
C ASN A 118 6.20 -14.67 11.23
N PHE A 119 6.64 -13.46 11.61
CA PHE A 119 7.81 -13.25 12.49
C PHE A 119 7.49 -13.44 13.98
N ASP A 120 6.24 -13.69 14.39
CA ASP A 120 5.93 -14.07 15.79
C ASP A 120 6.30 -15.54 16.10
N THR A 121 6.72 -16.31 15.10
CA THR A 121 7.12 -17.72 15.23
C THR A 121 8.64 -17.91 15.18
N ASP A 122 9.14 -19.03 15.72
CA ASP A 122 10.56 -19.39 15.58
C ASP A 122 10.86 -19.72 14.12
N LEU A 123 11.75 -18.94 13.51
CA LEU A 123 12.14 -19.09 12.13
C LEU A 123 13.09 -20.28 11.92
N GLY A 124 13.59 -20.94 12.98
CA GLY A 124 14.53 -22.05 12.87
C GLY A 124 15.95 -21.62 12.48
N ILE A 125 16.30 -20.36 12.74
CA ILE A 125 17.65 -19.81 12.53
C ILE A 125 18.28 -19.36 13.85
N PRO A 126 19.62 -19.37 13.98
CA PRO A 126 20.28 -18.83 15.16
C PRO A 126 19.87 -17.36 15.37
N TYR A 127 19.58 -17.02 16.63
CA TYR A 127 19.09 -15.70 17.06
C TYR A 127 17.70 -15.28 16.55
N SER A 128 16.84 -16.22 16.12
CA SER A 128 15.46 -15.92 15.63
C SER A 128 14.70 -14.94 16.54
N ASN A 129 14.63 -15.19 17.85
CA ASN A 129 13.88 -14.34 18.78
C ASN A 129 14.36 -12.87 18.78
N ILE A 130 15.67 -12.64 18.68
CA ILE A 130 16.24 -11.28 18.64
C ILE A 130 15.92 -10.60 17.32
N LEU A 131 16.01 -11.33 16.20
CA LEU A 131 15.66 -10.79 14.88
C LEU A 131 14.17 -10.47 14.79
N ASN A 132 13.31 -11.33 15.34
CA ASN A 132 11.87 -11.14 15.42
C ASN A 132 11.51 -9.91 16.27
N ASP A 133 12.10 -9.75 17.46
CA ASP A 133 11.91 -8.56 18.30
C ASP A 133 12.40 -7.27 17.60
N VAL A 134 13.53 -7.31 16.89
CA VAL A 134 14.05 -6.16 16.11
C VAL A 134 13.13 -5.82 14.95
N VAL A 135 12.63 -6.81 14.20
CA VAL A 135 11.60 -6.62 13.16
C VAL A 135 10.35 -5.98 13.78
N ARG A 136 9.89 -6.49 14.93
CA ARG A 136 8.69 -5.98 15.60
C ARG A 136 8.83 -4.54 16.05
N ILE A 137 9.94 -4.20 16.70
CA ILE A 137 10.23 -2.82 17.13
C ILE A 137 10.42 -1.90 15.92
N SER A 138 11.09 -2.36 14.86
CA SER A 138 11.31 -1.58 13.64
C SER A 138 10.00 -1.25 12.92
N TYR A 139 9.08 -2.21 12.76
CA TYR A 139 7.78 -1.91 12.14
C TYR A 139 6.91 -1.06 13.07
N ALA A 140 6.90 -1.31 14.39
CA ALA A 140 6.08 -0.54 15.32
C ALA A 140 6.51 0.95 15.32
N LEU A 141 7.82 1.20 15.30
CA LEU A 141 8.38 2.54 15.14
C LEU A 141 8.11 3.13 13.75
N HIS A 142 8.17 2.33 12.68
CA HIS A 142 7.81 2.77 11.34
C HIS A 142 6.34 3.22 11.27
N LEU A 143 5.39 2.41 11.76
CA LEU A 143 3.97 2.76 11.83
C LEU A 143 3.74 4.01 12.70
N MET A 144 4.41 4.11 13.86
CA MET A 144 4.36 5.28 14.74
C MET A 144 4.86 6.56 14.07
N LEU A 145 5.80 6.48 13.12
CA LEU A 145 6.33 7.63 12.38
C LEU A 145 5.52 7.96 11.11
N VAL A 146 4.98 6.94 10.44
CA VAL A 146 4.15 7.08 9.24
C VAL A 146 2.77 7.63 9.58
N PHE A 147 2.17 7.22 10.71
CA PHE A 147 0.85 7.67 11.13
C PHE A 147 0.75 9.21 11.23
N PRO A 148 1.63 9.94 11.96
CA PRO A 148 1.63 11.40 11.97
C PRO A 148 1.84 12.05 10.60
N VAL A 149 2.57 11.42 9.67
CA VAL A 149 2.81 11.98 8.33
C VAL A 149 1.54 11.90 7.47
N ILE A 150 0.83 10.76 7.48
CA ILE A 150 -0.45 10.62 6.79
C ILE A 150 -1.49 11.56 7.41
N PHE A 151 -1.58 11.60 8.75
CA PHE A 151 -2.52 12.47 9.46
C PHE A 151 -2.18 13.97 9.32
N PHE A 152 -0.91 14.34 9.13
CA PHE A 152 -0.53 15.73 8.83
C PHE A 152 -1.12 16.18 7.49
N SER A 153 -0.98 15.38 6.44
CA SER A 153 -1.53 15.72 5.12
C SER A 153 -3.06 15.64 5.11
N LEU A 154 -3.65 14.63 5.77
CA LEU A 154 -5.11 14.56 5.97
C LEU A 154 -5.62 15.82 6.69
N ARG A 155 -4.96 16.22 7.78
CA ARG A 155 -5.30 17.43 8.52
C ARG A 155 -5.12 18.69 7.69
N PHE A 156 -4.03 18.84 6.95
CA PHE A 156 -3.80 20.01 6.10
C PHE A 156 -4.90 20.16 5.04
N ASN A 157 -5.30 19.05 4.41
CA ASN A 157 -6.40 19.05 3.43
C ASN A 157 -7.78 19.24 4.10
N LEU A 158 -8.01 18.75 5.32
CA LEU A 158 -9.26 18.97 6.07
C LEU A 158 -9.37 20.38 6.65
N ASP A 159 -8.27 20.95 7.15
CA ASP A 159 -8.22 22.34 7.65
C ASP A 159 -8.45 23.31 6.48
N ASP A 160 -7.92 23.04 5.28
CA ASP A 160 -8.20 23.85 4.06
C ASP A 160 -9.65 23.68 3.53
N LEU A 161 -10.20 22.45 3.59
CA LEU A 161 -11.50 22.12 2.98
C LEU A 161 -12.71 22.36 3.89
N VAL A 162 -12.63 21.97 5.15
CA VAL A 162 -13.80 21.92 6.06
C VAL A 162 -13.89 23.20 6.89
N PHE A 163 -12.76 23.83 7.22
CA PHE A 163 -12.73 24.70 8.39
C PHE A 163 -11.61 25.75 8.50
N PRO A 164 -12.01 27.03 8.60
CA PRO A 164 -11.46 27.96 9.58
C PRO A 164 -11.85 27.69 11.06
N SER A 165 -12.55 26.57 11.37
CA SER A 165 -12.95 26.14 12.73
C SER A 165 -12.47 24.70 13.07
N ALA A 166 -13.33 23.74 13.48
CA ALA A 166 -12.90 22.36 13.82
C ALA A 166 -14.05 21.33 13.96
N SER A 167 -13.85 20.08 13.50
CA SER A 167 -14.08 18.82 14.24
C SER A 167 -14.02 17.55 13.36
N SER A 168 -13.46 16.46 13.90
CA SER A 168 -13.22 15.17 13.24
C SER A 168 -14.10 14.05 13.81
N LEU A 169 -14.59 13.16 12.95
CA LEU A 169 -15.33 11.96 13.34
C LEU A 169 -14.38 10.80 13.66
N GLU A 170 -14.57 10.18 14.82
CA GLU A 170 -13.96 8.89 15.16
C GLU A 170 -14.89 7.76 14.68
N LEU A 171 -14.30 6.75 14.03
CA LEU A 171 -14.98 5.52 13.60
C LEU A 171 -14.26 4.34 14.25
N ASP A 172 -14.92 3.77 15.25
CA ASP A 172 -14.42 2.63 16.02
C ASP A 172 -14.79 1.29 15.37
N ASN A 173 -14.05 0.24 15.73
CA ASN A 173 -14.35 -1.17 15.50
C ASN A 173 -14.23 -1.72 14.06
N TRP A 174 -13.16 -1.35 13.33
CA TRP A 174 -12.83 -1.95 12.03
C TRP A 174 -11.44 -2.60 12.00
N SER A 175 -11.27 -3.67 11.22
CA SER A 175 -9.96 -4.32 11.08
C SER A 175 -9.06 -3.55 10.11
N ILE A 176 -7.75 -3.59 10.33
CA ILE A 176 -6.76 -2.84 9.53
C ILE A 176 -6.90 -3.17 8.04
N TRP A 177 -7.10 -4.45 7.70
CA TRP A 177 -7.27 -4.89 6.32
C TRP A 177 -8.50 -4.28 5.65
N ASP A 178 -9.66 -4.36 6.32
CA ASP A 178 -10.92 -3.83 5.77
C ASP A 178 -10.84 -2.30 5.57
N VAL A 179 -10.18 -1.58 6.50
CA VAL A 179 -9.91 -0.14 6.39
C VAL A 179 -9.08 0.15 5.14
N PHE A 180 -7.99 -0.60 4.90
CA PHE A 180 -7.16 -0.45 3.71
C PHE A 180 -7.93 -0.78 2.43
N GLN A 181 -8.69 -1.86 2.41
CA GLN A 181 -9.44 -2.30 1.24
C GLN A 181 -10.53 -1.28 0.85
N PHE A 182 -11.30 -0.77 1.80
CA PHE A 182 -12.37 0.20 1.53
C PHE A 182 -11.86 1.63 1.28
N THR A 183 -10.94 2.13 2.11
CA THR A 183 -10.33 3.46 1.91
C THR A 183 -9.56 3.49 0.59
N GLY A 184 -8.89 2.38 0.27
CA GLY A 184 -8.22 2.13 -1.00
C GLY A 184 -9.18 2.13 -2.18
N ALA A 185 -10.21 1.28 -2.15
CA ALA A 185 -11.19 1.17 -3.22
C ALA A 185 -11.96 2.49 -3.44
N THR A 186 -12.36 3.20 -2.38
CA THR A 186 -13.24 4.37 -2.51
C THR A 186 -12.50 5.70 -2.56
N ALA A 187 -11.70 6.05 -1.54
CA ALA A 187 -11.09 7.37 -1.44
C ALA A 187 -9.88 7.52 -2.39
N THR A 188 -8.99 6.54 -2.41
CA THR A 188 -7.80 6.57 -3.28
C THR A 188 -8.18 6.50 -4.76
N VAL A 189 -9.20 5.72 -5.14
CA VAL A 189 -9.65 5.67 -6.54
C VAL A 189 -10.30 7.00 -6.98
N CYS A 190 -11.15 7.59 -6.15
CA CYS A 190 -11.78 8.88 -6.45
C CYS A 190 -10.74 10.01 -6.62
N LEU A 191 -9.78 10.12 -5.69
CA LEU A 191 -8.79 11.21 -5.69
C LEU A 191 -7.60 10.95 -6.62
N GLY A 192 -7.15 9.71 -6.76
CA GLY A 192 -5.98 9.34 -7.56
C GLY A 192 -6.28 9.06 -9.03
N PHE A 193 -7.48 8.57 -9.36
CA PHE A 193 -7.82 8.16 -10.73
C PHE A 193 -8.93 9.02 -11.34
N ILE A 194 -10.07 9.18 -10.65
CA ILE A 194 -11.26 9.84 -11.23
C ILE A 194 -11.07 11.36 -11.30
N PHE A 195 -10.60 12.01 -10.22
CA PHE A 195 -10.48 13.47 -10.16
C PHE A 195 -9.44 14.05 -11.14
N PRO A 196 -8.21 13.52 -11.26
CA PRO A 196 -7.23 14.03 -12.24
C PRO A 196 -7.68 13.80 -13.68
N ALA A 197 -8.29 12.63 -13.96
CA ALA A 197 -8.86 12.32 -15.26
C ALA A 197 -10.02 13.26 -15.64
N ALA A 198 -10.91 13.59 -14.68
CA ALA A 198 -11.99 14.52 -14.90
C ALA A 198 -11.49 15.94 -15.20
N ILE A 199 -10.41 16.40 -14.55
CA ILE A 199 -9.76 17.68 -14.85
C ILE A 199 -9.17 17.67 -16.26
N ALA A 200 -8.39 16.65 -16.63
CA ALA A 200 -7.77 16.52 -17.95
C ALA A 200 -8.79 16.37 -19.09
N LEU A 201 -9.98 15.83 -18.82
CA LEU A 201 -11.10 15.77 -19.77
C LEU A 201 -11.86 17.09 -19.88
N ARG A 202 -12.10 17.78 -18.76
CA ARG A 202 -12.81 19.07 -18.71
C ARG A 202 -12.00 20.24 -19.27
N ASP A 203 -10.68 20.18 -19.12
CA ASP A 203 -9.63 21.06 -19.69
C ASP A 203 -10.15 22.31 -20.44
N PRO A 204 -10.49 23.39 -19.70
CA PRO A 204 -11.03 24.62 -20.30
C PRO A 204 -10.00 25.43 -21.10
N GLN A 205 -8.71 25.15 -20.94
CA GLN A 205 -7.61 25.87 -21.58
C GLN A 205 -7.02 25.11 -22.78
N SER A 206 -7.56 23.92 -23.10
CA SER A 206 -7.13 23.05 -24.21
C SER A 206 -5.64 22.63 -24.15
N ILE A 207 -5.08 22.51 -22.95
CA ILE A 207 -3.68 22.14 -22.70
C ILE A 207 -3.48 20.61 -22.84
N ALA A 208 -4.51 19.82 -22.53
CA ALA A 208 -4.41 18.36 -22.50
C ALA A 208 -4.47 17.76 -23.91
N THR A 209 -3.49 16.91 -24.23
CA THR A 209 -3.38 16.27 -25.55
C THR A 209 -4.42 15.17 -25.74
N LYS A 210 -4.59 14.70 -26.99
CA LYS A 210 -5.44 13.54 -27.30
C LYS A 210 -5.01 12.27 -26.54
N LYS A 211 -3.71 12.12 -26.24
CA LYS A 211 -3.20 10.97 -25.46
C LYS A 211 -3.65 11.07 -24.00
N ASP A 212 -3.58 12.25 -23.41
CA ASP A 212 -3.95 12.49 -22.01
C ASP A 212 -5.45 12.29 -21.79
N LYS A 213 -6.29 12.69 -22.77
CA LYS A 213 -7.73 12.43 -22.75
C LYS A 213 -8.07 10.94 -22.89
N ILE A 214 -7.34 10.18 -23.72
CA ILE A 214 -7.49 8.71 -23.81
C ILE A 214 -7.05 8.06 -22.49
N LEU A 215 -5.90 8.45 -21.93
CA LEU A 215 -5.39 7.96 -20.65
C LEU A 215 -6.39 8.22 -19.52
N SER A 216 -6.98 9.42 -19.49
CA SER A 216 -8.01 9.81 -18.51
C SER A 216 -9.26 8.92 -18.59
N ILE A 217 -9.75 8.62 -19.80
CA ILE A 217 -10.89 7.69 -19.98
C ILE A 217 -10.53 6.29 -19.49
N VAL A 218 -9.32 5.79 -19.80
CA VAL A 218 -8.85 4.49 -19.33
C VAL A 218 -8.73 4.46 -17.79
N MET A 219 -8.21 5.52 -17.17
CA MET A 219 -8.13 5.64 -15.71
C MET A 219 -9.51 5.59 -15.04
N ILE A 220 -10.53 6.26 -15.61
CA ILE A 220 -11.91 6.21 -15.10
C ILE A 220 -12.51 4.81 -15.26
N ILE A 221 -12.26 4.13 -16.39
CA ILE A 221 -12.75 2.75 -16.61
C ILE A 221 -12.11 1.77 -15.60
N LEU A 222 -10.79 1.85 -15.40
CA LEU A 222 -10.06 1.04 -14.42
C LEU A 222 -10.53 1.31 -12.98
N ALA A 223 -10.76 2.58 -12.64
CA ALA A 223 -11.28 3.02 -11.35
C ALA A 223 -12.66 2.41 -11.04
N VAL A 224 -13.60 2.50 -11.98
CA VAL A 224 -14.95 1.93 -11.84
C VAL A 224 -14.90 0.40 -11.79
N PHE A 225 -14.10 -0.24 -12.66
CA PHE A 225 -13.94 -1.69 -12.66
C PHE A 225 -13.36 -2.19 -11.34
N SER A 226 -12.28 -1.58 -10.83
CA SER A 226 -11.67 -1.98 -9.55
C SER A 226 -12.63 -1.86 -8.37
N ASN A 227 -13.51 -0.85 -8.36
CA ASN A 227 -14.54 -0.71 -7.32
C ASN A 227 -15.60 -1.82 -7.41
N ILE A 228 -16.07 -2.13 -8.61
CA ILE A 228 -17.05 -3.21 -8.82
C ILE A 228 -16.48 -4.55 -8.34
N VAL A 229 -15.21 -4.84 -8.65
CA VAL A 229 -14.57 -6.10 -8.24
C VAL A 229 -14.33 -6.15 -6.72
N ALA A 230 -13.92 -5.05 -6.08
CA ALA A 230 -13.80 -4.97 -4.63
C ALA A 230 -15.14 -5.24 -3.93
N ILE A 231 -16.20 -4.53 -4.33
CA ILE A 231 -17.57 -4.71 -3.79
C ILE A 231 -18.07 -6.16 -4.00
N TYR A 232 -17.79 -6.76 -5.16
CA TYR A 232 -18.18 -8.15 -5.43
C TYR A 232 -17.43 -9.15 -4.54
N SER A 233 -16.13 -8.96 -4.34
CA SER A 233 -15.32 -9.80 -3.45
C SER A 233 -15.79 -9.71 -1.99
N ASP A 234 -16.09 -8.50 -1.51
CA ASP A 234 -16.57 -8.29 -0.14
C ASP A 234 -17.97 -8.89 0.07
N ALA A 235 -18.85 -8.80 -0.93
CA ALA A 235 -20.15 -9.45 -0.89
C ALA A 235 -20.01 -10.99 -0.81
N ASP A 236 -19.18 -11.60 -1.65
CA ASP A 236 -18.98 -13.07 -1.64
C ASP A 236 -18.35 -13.54 -0.32
N ALA A 237 -17.37 -12.82 0.22
CA ALA A 237 -16.79 -13.08 1.53
C ALA A 237 -17.84 -13.00 2.66
N LEU A 238 -18.72 -11.99 2.63
CA LEU A 238 -19.81 -11.83 3.60
C LEU A 238 -20.81 -12.99 3.54
N PHE A 239 -21.23 -13.41 2.34
CA PHE A 239 -22.15 -14.53 2.15
C PHE A 239 -21.56 -15.85 2.65
N ARG A 240 -20.29 -16.14 2.36
CA ARG A 240 -19.59 -17.32 2.89
C ARG A 240 -19.50 -17.30 4.41
N LYS A 241 -19.17 -16.15 5.01
CA LYS A 241 -19.10 -15.97 6.47
C LYS A 241 -20.47 -16.17 7.15
N HIS A 242 -21.56 -15.80 6.50
CA HIS A 242 -22.92 -16.05 7.00
C HIS A 242 -23.31 -17.54 6.93
N GLN A 243 -22.95 -18.26 5.85
CA GLN A 243 -23.19 -19.70 5.78
C GLN A 243 -22.35 -20.48 6.80
N SER A 244 -21.08 -20.12 7.00
CA SER A 244 -20.20 -20.73 8.01
C SER A 244 -20.68 -20.55 9.45
N LYS A 245 -21.53 -19.55 9.74
CA LYS A 245 -22.13 -19.31 11.06
C LYS A 245 -23.48 -20.01 11.26
N SER A 246 -24.02 -20.65 10.22
CA SER A 246 -25.33 -21.30 10.22
C SER A 246 -25.24 -22.83 10.30
N ASN A 247 -24.03 -23.38 10.33
CA ASN A 247 -23.70 -24.80 10.49
C ASN A 247 -22.92 -25.01 11.79
#